data_AF-A0A947RAZ2-F1
#
_entry.id   AF-A0A947RAZ2-F1
#
_cell.length_a   1.000
_cell.length_b   1.000
_cell.length_c   1.000
_cell.angle_alpha   90.00
_cell.angle_beta   90.00
_cell.angle_gamma   90.00
#
_symmetry.space_group_name_H-M   'P 1'
#
loop_
_entity.id
_entity.type
_entity.pdbx_description
1 polymer ?
#
loop_
_entity_poly.entity_id
_entity_poly.type
_entity_poly.pdbx_seq_one_letter_code
_entity_poly.pdbx_strand_id
1 'polypeptide(L)'
;MLNWQISELGSLILVFVMWETFWKGISLWKSAKKGDLIWFIAIFLINFFGLIPLFYLWRTKQLKVVLRDFQGFFKNPAELFHKVKSGFEKK
;
A
#
# COMPACT_ATOMS: atom_id res chain seq x y z
N MET A 1 -19.93 20.71 -28.45
CA MET A 1 -19.77 19.27 -28.74
C MET A 1 -18.45 18.84 -28.12
N LEU A 2 -18.50 18.30 -26.90
CA LEU A 2 -17.32 17.87 -26.14
C LEU A 2 -17.78 16.92 -25.02
N ASN A 3 -18.25 15.74 -25.40
CA ASN A 3 -18.95 14.85 -24.46
C ASN A 3 -18.67 13.35 -24.66
N TRP A 4 -17.56 13.00 -25.32
CA TRP A 4 -17.23 11.59 -25.63
C TRP A 4 -15.80 11.13 -25.30
N GLN A 5 -14.97 11.96 -24.67
CA GLN A 5 -13.62 11.54 -24.21
C GLN A 5 -13.58 11.05 -22.75
N ILE A 6 -14.62 11.29 -21.96
CA ILE A 6 -14.64 10.92 -20.53
C ILE A 6 -14.78 9.40 -20.34
N SER A 7 -15.39 8.69 -21.30
CA SER A 7 -15.61 7.23 -21.25
C SER A 7 -14.32 6.41 -21.28
N GLU A 8 -13.33 6.82 -22.06
CA GLU A 8 -12.00 6.16 -22.13
C GLU A 8 -11.16 6.43 -20.87
N LEU A 9 -11.34 7.59 -20.24
CA LEU A 9 -10.61 7.97 -19.01
C LEU A 9 -11.17 7.25 -17.78
N GLY A 10 -12.45 6.85 -17.78
CA GLY A 10 -13.09 6.20 -16.64
C GLY A 10 -12.39 4.89 -16.22
N SER A 11 -11.97 4.07 -17.20
CA SER A 11 -11.26 2.81 -16.92
C SER A 11 -9.85 3.05 -16.36
N LEU A 12 -9.12 4.02 -16.93
CA LEU A 12 -7.79 4.41 -16.46
C LEU A 12 -7.82 4.98 -15.04
N ILE A 13 -8.81 5.82 -14.74
CA ILE A 13 -9.00 6.39 -13.40
C ILE A 13 -9.29 5.28 -12.37
N LEU A 14 -10.10 4.27 -12.72
CA LEU A 14 -10.39 3.16 -11.81
C LEU A 14 -9.13 2.35 -11.47
N VAL A 15 -8.31 2.00 -12.47
CA VAL A 15 -7.04 1.31 -12.25
C VAL A 15 -6.12 2.14 -11.36
N PHE A 16 -6.08 3.45 -11.60
CA PHE A 16 -5.25 4.37 -10.84
C PHE A 16 -5.73 4.50 -9.39
N VAL A 17 -7.03 4.61 -9.14
CA VAL A 17 -7.60 4.64 -7.78
C VAL A 17 -7.33 3.33 -7.04
N MET A 18 -7.45 2.18 -7.71
CA MET A 18 -7.11 0.89 -7.10
C MET A 18 -5.62 0.83 -6.72
N TRP A 19 -4.75 1.27 -7.63
CA TRP A 19 -3.31 1.36 -7.39
C TRP A 19 -2.97 2.27 -6.21
N GLU A 20 -3.54 3.47 -6.19
CA GLU A 20 -3.41 4.44 -5.10
C GLU A 20 -3.80 3.87 -3.75
N THR A 21 -5.01 3.31 -3.68
CA THR A 21 -5.61 2.81 -2.45
C THR A 21 -4.79 1.63 -1.92
N PHE A 22 -4.28 0.79 -2.81
CA PHE A 22 -3.41 -0.33 -2.46
C PHE A 22 -2.13 0.13 -1.77
N TRP A 23 -1.38 1.09 -2.34
CA TRP A 23 -0.16 1.60 -1.73
C TRP A 23 -0.42 2.38 -0.44
N LYS A 24 -1.48 3.20 -0.41
CA LYS A 24 -1.89 3.93 0.81
C LYS A 24 -2.23 2.97 1.95
N GLY A 25 -3.03 1.93 1.69
CA GLY A 25 -3.44 0.96 2.70
C GLY A 25 -2.25 0.22 3.31
N ILE A 26 -1.32 -0.26 2.48
CA ILE A 26 -0.10 -0.96 2.94
C ILE A 26 0.76 -0.04 3.81
N SER A 27 0.94 1.21 3.37
CA SER A 27 1.80 2.17 4.06
C SER A 27 1.20 2.63 5.40
N LEU A 28 -0.12 2.85 5.45
CA LEU A 28 -0.86 3.16 6.69
C LEU A 28 -0.81 2.00 7.70
N TRP A 29 -1.02 0.77 7.24
CA TRP A 29 -0.91 -0.41 8.12
C TRP A 29 0.47 -0.49 8.77
N LYS A 30 1.51 -0.22 7.98
CA LYS A 30 2.91 -0.31 8.39
C LYS A 30 3.32 0.82 9.31
N SER A 31 2.90 2.05 9.04
CA SER A 31 3.14 3.18 9.94
C SER A 31 2.41 3.00 11.27
N ALA A 32 1.17 2.49 11.25
CA ALA A 32 0.43 2.15 12.47
C ALA A 32 1.14 1.07 13.29
N LYS A 33 1.62 -0.03 12.66
CA LYS A 33 2.33 -1.10 13.38
C LYS A 33 3.66 -0.63 13.99
N LYS A 34 4.33 0.32 13.35
CA LYS A 34 5.60 0.92 13.80
C LYS A 34 5.42 2.08 14.78
N GLY A 35 4.20 2.63 14.92
CA GLY A 35 3.91 3.79 15.77
C GLY A 35 4.32 5.13 15.17
N ASP A 36 4.55 5.19 13.85
CA ASP A 36 4.98 6.43 13.17
C ASP A 36 3.77 7.34 12.86
N LEU A 37 3.23 8.00 13.90
CA LEU A 37 2.03 8.86 13.80
C LEU A 37 2.18 10.00 12.77
N ILE A 38 3.36 10.62 12.68
CA ILE A 38 3.62 11.72 11.72
C ILE A 38 3.43 11.22 10.29
N TRP A 39 3.96 10.05 9.97
CA TRP A 39 3.84 9.46 8.63
C TRP A 39 2.44 8.93 8.36
N PHE A 40 1.75 8.40 9.37
CA PHE A 40 0.35 8.02 9.26
C PHE A 40 -0.52 9.21 8.83
N ILE A 41 -0.39 10.35 9.51
CA ILE A 41 -1.13 11.58 9.19
C ILE A 41 -0.72 12.13 7.82
N ALA A 42 0.57 12.14 7.49
CA ALA A 42 1.05 12.62 6.19
C ALA A 42 0.49 11.79 5.01
N ILE A 43 0.46 10.46 5.13
CA ILE A 43 -0.11 9.57 4.10
C ILE A 43 -1.63 9.76 3.99
N PHE A 44 -2.30 10.04 5.11
CA PHE A 44 -3.75 10.22 5.15
C PHE A 44 -4.19 11.56 4.54
N LEU A 45 -3.57 12.67 4.95
CA LEU A 45 -3.93 14.02 4.50
C LEU A 45 -3.47 14.32 3.08
N ILE A 46 -2.32 13.77 2.67
CA ILE A 46 -1.69 14.16 1.42
C ILE A 46 -1.98 13.11 0.33
N ASN A 47 -2.47 13.56 -0.82
CA ASN A 47 -2.87 12.70 -1.94
C ASN A 47 -1.86 12.75 -3.10
N PHE A 48 -0.58 12.49 -2.82
CA PHE A 48 0.48 12.43 -3.85
C PHE A 48 0.52 11.08 -4.55
N PHE A 49 -0.51 10.72 -5.31
CA PHE A 49 -0.53 9.57 -6.23
C PHE A 49 0.43 8.40 -5.85
N GLY A 50 0.29 7.85 -4.63
CA GLY A 50 1.05 6.68 -4.16
C GLY A 50 2.52 6.94 -3.83
N LEU A 51 3.04 8.13 -4.16
CA LEU A 51 4.45 8.52 -4.05
C LEU A 51 4.91 8.71 -2.60
N ILE A 52 4.13 9.40 -1.76
CA ILE A 52 4.42 9.51 -0.31
C ILE A 52 4.46 8.12 0.36
N PRO A 53 3.45 7.25 0.16
CA PRO A 53 3.49 5.88 0.65
C PRO A 53 4.76 5.13 0.26
N LEU A 54 5.16 5.24 -1.01
CA LEU A 54 6.32 4.56 -1.56
C LEU A 54 7.64 5.11 -0.99
N PHE A 55 7.74 6.44 -0.84
CA PHE A 55 8.88 7.10 -0.21
C PHE A 55 9.03 6.70 1.26
N TYR A 56 7.93 6.65 2.02
CA TYR A 56 7.96 6.16 3.41
C TYR A 56 8.42 4.70 3.50
N LEU A 57 7.86 3.82 2.66
CA LEU A 57 8.26 2.41 2.59
C LEU A 57 9.73 2.24 2.22
N TRP A 58 10.24 3.07 1.30
CA TRP A 58 11.65 3.08 0.92
C TRP A 58 12.54 3.56 2.08
N ARG A 59 12.20 4.70 2.71
CA ARG A 59 12.94 5.26 3.85
C ARG A 59 13.00 4.32 5.03
N THR A 60 11.90 3.63 5.32
CA THR A 60 11.83 2.65 6.43
C THR A 60 12.37 1.26 6.05
N LYS A 61 12.89 1.08 4.83
CA LYS A 61 13.33 -0.20 4.25
C LYS A 61 12.25 -1.28 4.21
N GLN A 62 11.00 -0.92 4.48
CA GLN A 62 9.86 -1.83 4.49
C GLN A 62 9.39 -2.19 3.08
N LEU A 63 9.76 -1.40 2.07
CA LEU A 63 9.48 -1.72 0.67
C LEU A 63 9.97 -3.13 0.31
N LYS A 64 11.19 -3.51 0.76
CA LYS A 64 11.73 -4.86 0.54
C LYS A 64 10.94 -5.95 1.27
N VAL A 65 10.42 -5.64 2.47
CA VAL A 65 9.59 -6.57 3.25
C VAL A 65 8.28 -6.82 2.53
N VAL A 66 7.61 -5.74 2.10
CA VAL A 66 6.35 -5.80 1.34
C VAL A 66 6.55 -6.60 0.05
N LEU A 67 7.60 -6.30 -0.72
CA LEU A 67 7.91 -7.04 -1.95
C LEU A 67 8.20 -8.53 -1.70
N ARG A 68 8.98 -8.84 -0.66
CA ARG A 68 9.27 -10.24 -0.27
C ARG A 68 8.01 -10.97 0.16
N ASP A 69 7.13 -10.30 0.92
CA ASP A 69 5.87 -10.85 1.37
C ASP A 69 4.94 -11.07 0.15
N PHE A 70 4.84 -10.13 -0.79
CA PHE A 70 4.10 -10.35 -2.04
C PHE A 70 4.65 -11.53 -2.84
N GLN A 71 5.97 -11.63 -2.99
CA GLN A 71 6.58 -12.75 -3.70
C GLN A 71 6.34 -14.09 -2.97
N GLY A 72 6.39 -14.09 -1.63
CA GLY A 72 6.05 -15.24 -0.80
C GLY A 72 4.58 -15.63 -0.92
N PHE A 73 3.68 -14.66 -1.07
CA PHE A 73 2.25 -14.89 -1.29
C PHE A 73 1.99 -15.65 -2.59
N PHE A 74 2.63 -15.27 -3.70
CA PHE A 74 2.49 -15.97 -4.98
C PHE A 74 3.20 -17.32 -5.02
N LYS A 75 4.24 -17.54 -4.20
CA LYS A 75 4.93 -18.83 -4.11
C LYS A 75 4.25 -19.82 -3.18
N ASN A 76 3.93 -19.40 -1.96
CA ASN A 76 3.42 -20.26 -0.91
C ASN A 76 2.55 -19.44 0.09
N PRO A 77 1.27 -19.20 -0.24
CA PRO A 77 0.44 -18.26 0.51
C PRO A 77 0.21 -18.71 1.97
N ALA A 78 0.08 -20.01 2.22
CA ALA A 78 -0.19 -20.57 3.56
C ALA A 78 0.90 -20.22 4.58
N GLU A 79 2.16 -20.24 4.18
CA GLU A 79 3.30 -19.94 5.05
C GLU A 79 3.29 -18.47 5.49
N LEU A 80 2.92 -17.57 4.58
CA LEU A 80 2.84 -16.15 4.85
C LEU A 80 1.73 -15.83 5.85
N PHE A 81 0.57 -16.46 5.71
CA PHE A 81 -0.52 -16.29 6.67
C PHE A 81 -0.12 -16.78 8.07
N HIS A 82 0.62 -17.88 8.18
CA HIS A 82 1.15 -18.36 9.46
C HIS A 82 2.15 -17.37 10.08
N LYS A 83 3.07 -16.82 9.27
CA LYS A 83 4.02 -15.78 9.69
C LYS A 83 3.33 -14.48 10.14
N VAL A 84 2.28 -14.08 9.44
CA VAL A 84 1.46 -12.91 9.81
C VAL A 84 0.75 -13.16 11.13
N LYS A 85 0.06 -14.31 11.28
CA LYS A 85 -0.70 -14.68 12.48
C LYS A 85 0.19 -14.75 13.73
N SER A 86 1.35 -15.42 13.63
CA SER A 86 2.32 -15.49 14.74
C SER A 86 2.91 -14.12 15.11
N GLY A 87 2.98 -13.19 14.15
CA GLY A 87 3.38 -11.80 14.40
C GLY A 87 2.31 -10.94 15.10
N PHE A 88 1.09 -11.44 15.29
CA PHE A 88 0.05 -10.82 16.11
C PHE A 88 -0.01 -11.40 17.52
N GLU A 89 0.27 -12.69 17.71
CA GLU A 89 0.29 -13.31 19.05
C GLU A 89 1.46 -12.86 19.92
N LYS A 90 2.58 -12.44 19.31
CA LYS A 90 3.79 -12.03 20.05
C LYS A 90 3.87 -10.55 20.44
N LYS A 91 2.84 -9.74 20.14
CA LYS A 91 2.84 -8.28 20.37
C LYS A 91 1.74 -7.91 21.35
#